data_AF-A0A0B2W5Z7-F1
#
_entry.id   AF-A0A0B2W5Z7-F1
#
_cell.length_a   1.000
_cell.length_b   1.000
_cell.length_c   1.000
_cell.angle_alpha   90.00
_cell.angle_beta   90.00
_cell.angle_gamma   90.00
#
_symmetry.space_group_name_H-M   'P 1'
#
loop_
_entity.id
_entity.type
_entity.pdbx_description
1 polymer ?
#
loop_
_entity_poly.entity_id
_entity_poly.type
_entity_poly.pdbx_seq_one_letter_code
_entity_poly.pdbx_strand_id
1 'polypeptide(L)'
;MVRTPQLSNLAAALQALSGSAMGDEKTNCDESALWRIAKWLLLTLGISLFCMGLCTVFIFPVAVESQIRKNANLREGTEMYEKWLNPPYKSKTEIYVYSVKNPDEILNGSKPEVRTIGPYVYSQKMGKEVFAKGNGTIKYASFELYTFNANKSCAECSLQHKVWIPNIVFQKFVEAASNPSMRAAQAALTSQTPFLEVSVGDMLFKGYKDPFLDKVCSIPFMSFICEAVLDLPDKIAFLADSNNTKADMLKVSTGEEDGGETLGQIETWNGEKYVPDSWWSDEFSTKVNGTDGSLYKPFIDKSDKLYIFVPGLCRSIYFIFDRDVEYKGVHGYRFIVPSNLFDWSRPENEAFCYNSGKEFFKKDEDCLPKGLIDISRCRRGEPPIIVSLPNFLFADNIVKDSVVGLNESSPEHDSIAVTLEPRTGVVLLVEKRYQINIAMWKGNEITAGIDLSRMRSCIVPVISIFTTVEIDDGSLKLLYDRLLNVEKLVSAFCITTVLIGSLISGVTVAVMCAKSSRLKRLLEKGQRQLARVSVAPDQTEKPFSMNHLNSAVH
;
A
#
# COMPACT_ATOMS: atom_id res chain seq x y z
N MET A 1 -47.20 11.35 -54.51
CA MET A 1 -47.35 11.98 -53.18
C MET A 1 -46.22 12.98 -52.98
N VAL A 2 -46.59 14.23 -52.73
CA VAL A 2 -45.89 15.25 -51.91
C VAL A 2 -44.51 15.80 -52.38
N ARG A 3 -44.53 17.09 -52.79
CA ARG A 3 -43.66 18.27 -52.47
C ARG A 3 -42.20 18.00 -51.98
N THR A 4 -41.13 18.71 -52.32
CA THR A 4 -40.88 20.12 -52.78
C THR A 4 -39.36 20.29 -53.13
N PRO A 5 -38.95 21.36 -53.86
CA PRO A 5 -37.66 21.48 -54.57
C PRO A 5 -36.53 22.06 -53.69
N GLN A 6 -35.26 21.65 -53.83
CA GLN A 6 -34.27 21.74 -54.92
C GLN A 6 -33.59 23.12 -55.08
N LEU A 7 -32.27 23.05 -54.88
CA LEU A 7 -31.29 24.06 -54.53
C LEU A 7 -30.38 24.38 -55.75
N SER A 8 -30.96 24.62 -56.92
CA SER A 8 -30.23 24.54 -58.20
C SER A 8 -30.32 25.77 -59.12
N ASN A 9 -30.84 26.92 -58.65
CA ASN A 9 -31.00 28.13 -59.47
C ASN A 9 -30.13 29.32 -59.02
N LEU A 10 -28.82 29.12 -58.83
CA LEU A 10 -27.91 30.27 -58.72
C LEU A 10 -26.54 30.09 -59.39
N ALA A 11 -26.26 28.91 -59.97
CA ALA A 11 -25.00 28.63 -60.67
C ALA A 11 -25.03 28.99 -62.17
N ALA A 12 -26.21 29.22 -62.75
CA ALA A 12 -26.36 29.45 -64.20
C ALA A 12 -26.50 30.94 -64.60
N ALA A 13 -26.58 31.88 -63.64
CA ALA A 13 -26.79 33.30 -63.93
C ALA A 13 -25.50 34.16 -63.89
N LEU A 14 -24.34 33.59 -63.52
CA LEU A 14 -23.10 34.35 -63.28
C LEU A 14 -21.98 34.11 -64.30
N GLN A 15 -22.23 33.36 -65.38
CA GLN A 15 -21.21 33.01 -66.39
C GLN A 15 -21.40 33.63 -67.78
N ALA A 16 -22.34 34.55 -67.98
CA ALA A 16 -22.68 35.06 -69.32
C ALA A 16 -22.52 36.58 -69.53
N LEU A 17 -21.65 37.27 -68.79
CA LEU A 17 -21.27 38.65 -69.11
C LEU A 17 -19.76 38.85 -69.01
N SER A 18 -19.04 38.29 -69.98
CA SER A 18 -17.68 38.70 -70.34
C SER A 18 -17.74 39.65 -71.54
N GLY A 19 -17.16 40.84 -71.46
CA GLY A 19 -16.95 41.65 -72.66
C GLY A 19 -16.58 43.12 -72.46
N SER A 20 -15.31 43.38 -72.09
CA SER A 20 -14.46 44.50 -72.55
C SER A 20 -15.01 45.94 -72.51
N ALA A 21 -14.44 46.78 -71.63
CA ALA A 21 -13.88 48.08 -72.01
C ALA A 21 -12.95 48.64 -70.92
N MET A 22 -11.86 49.26 -71.38
CA MET A 22 -10.73 49.83 -70.65
C MET A 22 -11.10 50.94 -69.66
N GLY A 23 -10.29 51.09 -68.60
CA GLY A 23 -10.30 52.25 -67.71
C GLY A 23 -9.44 52.03 -66.46
N ASP A 24 -8.14 52.34 -66.57
CA ASP A 24 -7.26 52.56 -65.42
C ASP A 24 -7.77 53.74 -64.57
N GLU A 25 -8.00 53.55 -63.26
CA GLU A 25 -7.50 54.48 -62.22
C GLU A 25 -7.79 54.00 -60.77
N LYS A 26 -6.69 53.77 -60.04
CA LYS A 26 -6.50 53.96 -58.58
C LYS A 26 -7.67 53.64 -57.63
N THR A 27 -7.68 52.40 -57.12
CA THR A 27 -8.19 52.09 -55.78
C THR A 27 -7.19 51.18 -55.06
N ASN A 28 -6.10 51.78 -54.56
CA ASN A 28 -5.15 51.09 -53.71
C ASN A 28 -4.77 52.02 -52.55
N CYS A 29 -5.59 52.01 -51.49
CA CYS A 29 -5.26 52.44 -50.12
C CYS A 29 -6.52 52.38 -49.25
N ASP A 30 -6.95 51.17 -48.84
CA ASP A 30 -7.38 50.92 -47.45
C ASP A 30 -7.53 49.41 -47.25
N GLU A 31 -6.41 48.70 -47.13
CA GLU A 31 -6.45 47.37 -46.52
C GLU A 31 -6.74 47.58 -45.03
N SER A 32 -8.04 47.60 -44.74
CA SER A 32 -8.67 48.29 -43.62
C SER A 32 -7.94 48.15 -42.28
N ALA A 33 -7.86 49.25 -41.52
CA ALA A 33 -7.37 49.27 -40.14
C ALA A 33 -7.94 48.12 -39.27
N LEU A 34 -9.16 47.68 -39.57
CA LEU A 34 -9.81 46.47 -39.04
C LEU A 34 -8.96 45.19 -39.14
N TRP A 35 -8.33 44.89 -40.28
CA TRP A 35 -7.49 43.70 -40.45
C TRP A 35 -6.18 43.77 -39.67
N ARG A 36 -5.65 44.98 -39.44
CA ARG A 36 -4.49 45.18 -38.56
C ARG A 36 -4.87 44.95 -37.11
N ILE A 37 -6.00 45.50 -36.66
CA ILE A 37 -6.52 45.33 -35.30
C ILE A 37 -6.83 43.85 -35.03
N ALA A 38 -7.50 43.17 -35.95
CA ALA A 38 -7.83 41.75 -35.82
C ALA A 38 -6.61 40.85 -35.63
N LYS A 39 -5.49 41.13 -36.30
CA LYS A 39 -4.24 40.36 -36.15
C LYS A 39 -3.60 40.55 -34.77
N TRP A 40 -3.57 41.78 -34.27
CA TRP A 40 -3.07 42.04 -32.91
C TRP A 40 -3.98 41.41 -31.86
N LEU A 41 -5.31 41.46 -32.05
CA LEU A 41 -6.27 40.78 -31.17
C LEU A 41 -6.06 39.26 -31.16
N LEU A 42 -5.91 38.62 -32.33
CA LEU A 42 -5.63 37.19 -32.44
C LEU A 42 -4.28 36.81 -31.81
N LEU A 43 -3.24 37.63 -31.99
CA LEU A 43 -1.95 37.41 -31.36
C LEU A 43 -2.05 37.51 -29.83
N THR A 44 -2.72 38.55 -29.31
CA THR A 44 -2.93 38.71 -27.87
C THR A 44 -3.75 37.57 -27.27
N LEU A 45 -4.75 37.07 -28.01
CA LEU A 45 -5.55 35.91 -27.60
C LEU A 45 -4.72 34.62 -27.61
N GLY A 46 -3.90 34.41 -28.64
CA GLY A 46 -3.00 33.25 -28.69
C GLY A 46 -1.99 33.25 -27.55
N ILE A 47 -1.37 34.40 -27.27
CA ILE A 47 -0.43 34.58 -26.17
C ILE A 47 -1.12 34.41 -24.81
N SER A 48 -2.32 34.98 -24.63
CA SER A 48 -3.04 34.86 -23.35
C SER A 48 -3.46 33.42 -23.07
N LEU A 49 -3.94 32.68 -24.07
CA LEU A 49 -4.27 31.25 -23.94
C LEU A 49 -3.04 30.40 -23.65
N PHE A 50 -1.91 30.70 -24.30
CA PHE A 50 -0.65 30.02 -24.04
C PHE A 50 -0.15 30.26 -22.61
N CYS A 51 -0.12 31.53 -22.17
CA CYS A 51 0.27 31.89 -20.82
C CYS A 51 -0.69 31.30 -19.77
N MET A 52 -2.00 31.31 -20.02
CA MET A 52 -3.00 30.70 -19.13
C MET A 52 -2.75 29.19 -19.00
N GLY A 53 -2.58 28.49 -20.13
CA GLY A 53 -2.29 27.05 -20.14
C GLY A 53 -0.99 26.71 -19.41
N LEU A 54 0.07 27.50 -19.59
CA LEU A 54 1.32 27.35 -18.83
C LEU A 54 1.12 27.60 -17.33
N CYS A 55 0.44 28.68 -16.95
CA CYS A 55 0.16 28.97 -15.54
C CYS A 55 -0.61 27.82 -14.87
N THR A 56 -1.60 27.25 -15.56
CA THR A 56 -2.35 26.09 -15.02
C THR A 56 -1.48 24.85 -14.85
N VAL A 57 -0.51 24.59 -15.73
CA VAL A 57 0.42 23.45 -15.59
C VAL A 57 1.25 23.55 -14.31
N PHE A 58 1.64 24.76 -13.90
CA PHE A 58 2.44 24.96 -12.67
C PHE A 58 1.56 25.08 -11.41
N ILE A 59 0.41 25.76 -11.49
CA ILE A 59 -0.43 26.03 -10.32
C ILE A 59 -1.27 24.78 -9.94
N PHE A 60 -1.74 24.02 -10.93
CA PHE A 60 -2.67 22.93 -10.67
C PHE A 60 -2.07 21.80 -9.82
N PRO A 61 -0.84 21.29 -10.06
CA PRO A 61 -0.23 20.29 -9.19
C PRO A 61 -0.12 20.77 -7.74
N VAL A 62 0.31 22.01 -7.52
CA VAL A 62 0.41 22.62 -6.18
C VAL A 62 -0.96 22.73 -5.50
N ALA A 63 -1.99 23.10 -6.26
CA ALA A 63 -3.36 23.17 -5.75
C ALA A 63 -3.90 21.78 -5.36
N VAL A 64 -3.63 20.75 -6.17
CA VAL A 64 -4.02 19.37 -5.86
C VAL A 64 -3.28 18.88 -4.61
N GLU A 65 -1.97 19.09 -4.51
CA GLU A 65 -1.20 18.70 -3.33
C GLU A 65 -1.73 19.38 -2.07
N SER A 66 -2.02 20.69 -2.13
CA SER A 66 -2.63 21.41 -1.03
C SER A 66 -3.99 20.83 -0.64
N GLN A 67 -4.80 20.42 -1.63
CA GLN A 67 -6.11 19.83 -1.37
C GLN A 67 -6.01 18.44 -0.74
N ILE A 68 -5.04 17.62 -1.17
CA ILE A 68 -4.74 16.33 -0.55
C ILE A 68 -4.35 16.54 0.91
N ARG A 69 -3.39 17.43 1.20
CA ARG A 69 -2.95 17.73 2.58
C ARG A 69 -4.09 18.23 3.48
N LYS A 70 -4.96 19.10 2.94
CA LYS A 70 -6.14 19.60 3.67
C LYS A 70 -7.17 18.52 3.97
N ASN A 71 -7.25 17.48 3.13
CA ASN A 71 -8.18 16.36 3.29
C ASN A 71 -7.53 15.17 4.03
N ALA A 72 -6.21 15.17 4.22
CA ALA A 72 -5.46 14.13 4.90
C ALA A 72 -5.46 14.32 6.42
N ASN A 73 -6.65 14.37 7.02
CA ASN A 73 -6.82 14.45 8.46
C ASN A 73 -8.06 13.70 8.96
N LEU A 74 -7.98 13.19 10.19
CA LEU A 74 -9.10 12.59 10.88
C LEU A 74 -9.96 13.66 11.57
N ARG A 75 -10.83 14.29 10.78
CA ARG A 75 -11.78 15.27 11.29
C ARG A 75 -13.21 14.73 11.30
N GLU A 76 -13.91 14.89 12.42
CA GLU A 76 -15.31 14.46 12.56
C GLU A 76 -16.22 15.11 11.52
N GLY A 77 -17.17 14.32 10.99
CA GLY A 77 -18.08 14.73 9.93
C GLY A 77 -17.48 14.70 8.52
N THR A 78 -16.18 14.39 8.38
CA THR A 78 -15.58 14.11 7.08
C THR A 78 -15.85 12.68 6.63
N GLU A 79 -15.84 12.47 5.32
CA GLU A 79 -16.01 11.14 4.73
C GLU A 79 -14.90 10.16 5.13
N MET A 80 -13.67 10.67 5.29
CA MET A 80 -12.53 9.88 5.76
C MET A 80 -12.73 9.37 7.19
N TYR A 81 -13.22 10.22 8.09
CA TYR A 81 -13.49 9.85 9.48
C TYR A 81 -14.55 8.75 9.58
N GLU A 82 -15.67 8.87 8.84
CA GLU A 82 -16.74 7.86 8.86
C GLU A 82 -16.26 6.50 8.32
N LYS A 83 -15.48 6.52 7.23
CA LYS A 83 -14.89 5.30 6.66
C LYS A 83 -13.79 4.71 7.52
N TRP A 84 -13.03 5.53 8.25
CA TRP A 84 -12.06 5.03 9.21
C TRP A 84 -12.74 4.39 10.44
N LEU A 85 -13.84 4.99 10.92
CA LEU A 85 -14.61 4.48 12.06
C LEU A 85 -15.31 3.16 11.73
N ASN A 86 -15.93 3.08 10.56
CA ASN A 86 -16.66 1.91 10.07
C ASN A 86 -16.20 1.56 8.65
N PRO A 87 -15.03 0.91 8.51
CA PRO A 87 -14.47 0.60 7.21
C PRO A 87 -15.35 -0.35 6.40
N PRO A 88 -15.80 0.04 5.19
CA PRO A 88 -16.63 -0.80 4.33
C PRO A 88 -15.82 -1.86 3.55
N TYR A 89 -14.62 -2.22 4.02
CA TYR A 89 -13.69 -3.07 3.28
C TYR A 89 -14.25 -4.46 3.01
N LYS A 90 -13.89 -5.02 1.85
CA LYS A 90 -14.13 -6.43 1.53
C LYS A 90 -13.00 -7.24 2.13
N SER A 91 -13.26 -7.83 3.30
CA SER A 91 -12.31 -8.71 4.00
C SER A 91 -12.61 -10.18 3.73
N LYS A 92 -11.55 -10.96 3.51
CA LYS A 92 -11.62 -12.42 3.41
C LYS A 92 -10.47 -13.00 4.20
N THR A 93 -10.78 -13.82 5.21
CA THR A 93 -9.78 -14.56 5.98
C THR A 93 -9.91 -16.05 5.68
N GLU A 94 -8.79 -16.66 5.28
CA GLU A 94 -8.63 -18.08 5.05
C GLU A 94 -7.68 -18.65 6.10
N ILE A 95 -8.16 -19.63 6.86
CA ILE A 95 -7.36 -20.30 7.90
C ILE A 95 -7.09 -21.73 7.45
N TYR A 96 -5.82 -22.10 7.42
CA TYR A 96 -5.37 -23.48 7.20
C TYR A 96 -4.91 -24.05 8.53
N VAL A 97 -5.40 -25.23 8.86
CA VAL A 97 -5.08 -25.95 10.10
C VAL A 97 -4.10 -27.07 9.79
N TYR A 98 -3.07 -27.24 10.61
CA TYR A 98 -2.09 -28.32 10.49
C TYR A 98 -2.36 -29.36 11.58
N SER A 99 -2.91 -30.51 11.19
CA SER A 99 -3.11 -31.65 12.10
C SER A 99 -1.87 -32.53 12.12
N VAL A 100 -1.32 -32.82 13.29
CA VAL A 100 -0.21 -33.78 13.45
C VAL A 100 -0.67 -35.17 13.03
N LYS A 101 0.17 -35.90 12.28
CA LYS A 101 -0.11 -37.28 11.84
C LYS A 101 0.57 -38.34 12.70
N ASN A 102 1.73 -38.01 13.27
CA ASN A 102 2.64 -38.98 13.87
C ASN A 102 3.04 -38.60 15.33
N PRO A 103 2.06 -38.36 16.23
CA PRO A 103 2.34 -37.86 17.59
C PRO A 103 3.26 -38.80 18.40
N ASP A 104 3.08 -40.11 18.27
CA ASP A 104 3.87 -41.11 19.01
C ASP A 104 5.29 -41.25 18.46
N GLU A 105 5.46 -41.11 17.14
CA GLU A 105 6.77 -41.17 16.50
C GLU A 105 7.63 -39.95 16.83
N ILE A 106 7.03 -38.77 17.06
CA ILE A 106 7.73 -37.56 17.50
C ILE A 106 8.38 -37.80 18.87
N LEU A 107 7.68 -38.46 19.80
CA LEU A 107 8.23 -38.82 21.12
C LEU A 107 9.40 -39.81 21.02
N ASN A 108 9.45 -40.58 19.92
CA ASN A 108 10.55 -41.49 19.61
C ASN A 108 11.66 -40.84 18.75
N GLY A 109 11.62 -39.51 18.56
CA GLY A 109 12.68 -38.75 17.90
C GLY A 109 12.48 -38.50 16.40
N SER A 110 11.30 -38.83 15.86
CA SER A 110 10.94 -38.49 14.48
C SER A 110 10.59 -37.01 14.33
N LYS A 111 10.70 -36.50 13.11
CA LYS A 111 10.23 -35.14 12.79
C LYS A 111 8.70 -35.08 12.83
N PRO A 112 8.10 -33.94 13.23
CA PRO A 112 6.67 -33.74 13.07
C PRO A 112 6.25 -33.85 11.60
N GLU A 113 5.25 -34.68 11.32
CA GLU A 113 4.54 -34.74 10.05
C GLU A 113 3.13 -34.18 10.23
N VAL A 114 2.75 -33.23 9.38
CA VAL A 114 1.44 -32.57 9.45
C VAL A 114 0.61 -32.80 8.20
N ARG A 115 -0.71 -32.78 8.38
CA ARG A 115 -1.72 -32.71 7.31
C ARG A 115 -2.37 -31.33 7.33
N THR A 116 -2.25 -30.60 6.22
CA THR A 116 -2.93 -29.31 6.03
C THR A 116 -4.41 -29.54 5.70
N ILE A 117 -5.30 -28.88 6.44
CA ILE A 117 -6.76 -28.92 6.27
C ILE A 117 -7.25 -27.48 6.12
N GLY A 118 -7.91 -27.16 5.02
CA GLY A 118 -8.37 -25.80 4.76
C GLY A 118 -8.70 -25.53 3.29
N PRO A 119 -9.13 -24.30 2.97
CA PRO A 119 -9.28 -23.18 3.91
C PRO A 119 -10.61 -23.24 4.68
N TYR A 120 -10.56 -22.86 5.96
CA TYR A 120 -11.72 -22.40 6.73
C TYR A 120 -11.90 -20.91 6.48
N VAL A 121 -12.98 -20.52 5.81
CA VAL A 121 -13.19 -19.15 5.35
C VAL A 121 -14.07 -18.38 6.32
N TYR A 122 -13.61 -17.18 6.68
CA TYR A 122 -14.30 -16.22 7.52
C TYR A 122 -14.43 -14.88 6.81
N SER A 123 -15.59 -14.24 6.97
CA SER A 123 -15.75 -12.81 6.69
C SER A 123 -15.52 -12.01 7.97
N GLN A 124 -14.82 -10.88 7.90
CA GLN A 124 -14.59 -10.02 9.05
C GLN A 124 -15.39 -8.73 8.96
N LYS A 125 -16.05 -8.35 10.05
CA LYS A 125 -16.52 -6.99 10.25
C LYS A 125 -15.55 -6.27 11.17
N MET A 126 -15.03 -5.12 10.73
CA MET A 126 -14.11 -4.30 11.51
C MET A 126 -14.81 -3.00 11.90
N GLY A 127 -14.47 -2.46 13.05
CA GLY A 127 -14.95 -1.15 13.49
C GLY A 127 -14.06 -0.56 14.56
N LYS A 128 -14.28 0.72 14.86
CA LYS A 128 -13.57 1.44 15.91
C LYS A 128 -14.56 2.13 16.84
N GLU A 129 -14.25 2.13 18.13
CA GLU A 129 -15.00 2.85 19.16
C GLU A 129 -14.12 3.97 19.71
N VAL A 130 -14.60 5.21 19.64
CA VAL A 130 -13.85 6.40 20.07
C VAL A 130 -14.19 6.72 21.52
N PHE A 131 -13.15 6.84 22.36
CA PHE A 131 -13.28 7.06 23.80
C PHE A 131 -12.95 8.50 24.22
N ALA A 132 -12.00 9.14 23.53
CA ALA A 132 -11.64 10.53 23.82
C ALA A 132 -11.08 11.23 22.58
N LYS A 133 -11.23 12.55 22.54
CA LYS A 133 -10.65 13.42 21.52
C LYS A 133 -9.85 14.51 22.23
N GLY A 134 -8.64 14.76 21.78
CA GLY A 134 -7.77 15.83 22.23
C GLY A 134 -7.45 16.79 21.09
N ASN A 135 -6.67 17.84 21.38
CA ASN A 135 -6.15 18.69 20.31
C ASN A 135 -5.17 17.87 19.45
N GLY A 136 -5.47 17.71 18.16
CA GLY A 136 -4.66 16.93 17.22
C GLY A 136 -4.61 15.42 17.46
N THR A 137 -5.38 14.86 18.41
CA THR A 137 -5.27 13.44 18.80
C THR A 137 -6.62 12.78 19.03
N ILE A 138 -6.70 11.47 18.77
CA ILE A 138 -7.90 10.66 18.99
C ILE A 138 -7.54 9.37 19.72
N LYS A 139 -8.33 9.04 20.74
CA LYS A 139 -8.21 7.80 21.52
C LYS A 139 -9.35 6.86 21.21
N TYR A 140 -9.04 5.66 20.75
CA TYR A 140 -10.03 4.67 20.30
C TYR A 140 -9.57 3.24 20.59
N ALA A 141 -10.50 2.28 20.50
CA ALA A 141 -10.21 0.86 20.41
C ALA A 141 -10.80 0.31 19.11
N SER A 142 -10.15 -0.68 18.50
CA SER A 142 -10.72 -1.40 17.35
C SER A 142 -11.49 -2.63 17.81
N PHE A 143 -12.31 -3.21 16.95
CA PHE A 143 -12.86 -4.54 17.17
C PHE A 143 -13.01 -5.26 15.82
N GLU A 144 -12.86 -6.58 15.87
CA GLU A 144 -13.04 -7.46 14.71
C GLU A 144 -14.05 -8.55 15.08
N LEU A 145 -15.00 -8.81 14.18
CA LEU A 145 -15.97 -9.89 14.32
C LEU A 145 -15.79 -10.87 13.17
N TYR A 146 -15.54 -12.13 13.50
CA TYR A 146 -15.32 -13.20 12.54
C TYR A 146 -16.59 -14.04 12.35
N THR A 147 -17.08 -14.12 11.12
CA THR A 147 -18.25 -14.95 10.77
C THR A 147 -17.82 -16.07 9.83
N PHE A 148 -17.99 -17.31 10.28
CA PHE A 148 -17.64 -18.50 9.50
C PHE A 148 -18.54 -18.65 8.27
N ASN A 149 -17.94 -18.96 7.12
CA ASN A 149 -18.64 -19.19 5.86
C ASN A 149 -18.38 -20.62 5.36
N ALA A 150 -19.30 -21.53 5.70
CA ALA A 150 -19.22 -22.94 5.30
C ALA A 150 -19.18 -23.11 3.77
N ASN A 151 -19.94 -22.31 3.02
CA ASN A 151 -20.06 -22.46 1.55
C ASN A 151 -18.77 -22.08 0.80
N LYS A 152 -17.93 -21.23 1.38
CA LYS A 152 -16.63 -20.85 0.80
C LYS A 152 -15.47 -21.65 1.38
N SER A 153 -15.72 -22.47 2.40
CA SER A 153 -14.70 -23.32 3.03
C SER A 153 -14.52 -24.62 2.24
N CYS A 154 -13.44 -25.36 2.52
CA CYS A 154 -13.21 -26.66 1.88
C CYS A 154 -14.31 -27.68 2.20
N ALA A 155 -14.47 -28.71 1.36
CA ALA A 155 -15.55 -29.69 1.51
C ALA A 155 -15.52 -30.45 2.86
N GLU A 156 -14.32 -30.71 3.40
CA GLU A 156 -14.12 -31.36 4.71
C GLU A 156 -14.04 -30.37 5.89
N CYS A 157 -14.18 -29.07 5.64
CA CYS A 157 -14.00 -28.01 6.63
C CYS A 157 -15.25 -27.83 7.49
N SER A 158 -15.40 -28.70 8.50
CA SER A 158 -16.37 -28.54 9.59
C SER A 158 -15.68 -27.99 10.84
N LEU A 159 -16.35 -27.09 11.57
CA LEU A 159 -15.85 -26.61 12.87
C LEU A 159 -15.81 -27.73 13.94
N GLN A 160 -16.50 -28.85 13.71
CA GLN A 160 -16.45 -30.03 14.57
C GLN A 160 -15.40 -31.06 14.12
N HIS A 161 -14.73 -30.83 12.98
CA HIS A 161 -13.63 -31.68 12.53
C HIS A 161 -12.55 -31.64 13.59
N LYS A 162 -12.12 -32.82 14.02
CA LYS A 162 -11.08 -32.99 15.02
C LYS A 162 -9.68 -33.05 14.41
N VAL A 163 -8.73 -32.44 15.09
CA VAL A 163 -7.32 -32.39 14.69
C VAL A 163 -6.41 -32.63 15.88
N TRP A 164 -5.25 -33.22 15.62
CA TRP A 164 -4.21 -33.42 16.62
C TRP A 164 -3.30 -32.19 16.68
N ILE A 165 -3.18 -31.61 17.87
CA ILE A 165 -2.31 -30.45 18.13
C ILE A 165 -1.39 -30.72 19.33
N PRO A 166 -0.26 -30.00 19.43
CA PRO A 166 0.57 -29.97 20.63
C PRO A 166 -0.23 -29.56 21.88
N ASN A 167 0.00 -30.25 22.99
CA ASN A 167 -0.60 -29.89 24.28
C ASN A 167 0.24 -28.79 24.96
N ILE A 168 -0.28 -27.56 24.94
CA ILE A 168 0.34 -26.39 25.60
C ILE A 168 0.48 -26.61 27.11
N VAL A 169 -0.53 -27.18 27.78
CA VAL A 169 -0.51 -27.42 29.23
C VAL A 169 0.58 -28.43 29.59
N PHE A 170 0.71 -29.50 28.80
CA PHE A 170 1.81 -30.46 28.94
C PHE A 170 3.17 -29.77 28.88
N GLN A 171 3.40 -28.89 27.89
CA GLN A 171 4.66 -28.16 27.76
C GLN A 171 4.95 -27.24 28.94
N LYS A 172 3.94 -26.54 29.50
CA LYS A 172 4.13 -25.75 30.73
C LYS A 172 4.60 -26.61 31.91
N PHE A 173 4.09 -27.83 32.05
CA PHE A 173 4.56 -28.75 33.07
C PHE A 173 5.97 -29.28 32.78
N VAL A 174 6.35 -29.52 31.52
CA VAL A 174 7.74 -29.87 31.16
C VAL A 174 8.71 -28.74 31.52
N GLU A 175 8.35 -27.50 31.22
CA GLU A 175 9.14 -26.32 31.58
C GLU A 175 9.32 -26.19 33.09
N ALA A 176 8.22 -26.28 33.85
CA ALA A 176 8.26 -26.23 35.31
C ALA A 176 9.08 -27.38 35.90
N ALA A 177 8.87 -28.61 35.41
CA ALA A 177 9.57 -29.80 35.86
C ALA A 177 11.09 -29.77 35.63
N SER A 178 11.52 -29.02 34.60
CA SER A 178 12.92 -28.84 34.26
C SER A 178 13.63 -27.82 35.17
N ASN A 179 12.89 -27.04 35.95
CA ASN A 179 13.45 -26.17 36.97
C ASN A 179 13.68 -26.96 38.27
N PRO A 180 14.91 -26.98 38.83
CA PRO A 180 15.22 -27.69 40.06
C PRO A 180 14.28 -27.39 41.24
N SER A 181 13.78 -26.15 41.36
CA SER A 181 12.85 -25.76 42.43
C SER A 181 11.42 -26.30 42.25
N MET A 182 11.06 -26.69 41.03
CA MET A 182 9.70 -27.11 40.65
C MET A 182 9.66 -28.55 40.12
N ARG A 183 10.67 -29.37 40.42
CA ARG A 183 10.75 -30.79 39.98
C ARG A 183 9.52 -31.63 40.31
N ALA A 184 8.77 -31.30 41.37
CA ALA A 184 7.52 -31.96 41.72
C ALA A 184 6.46 -31.89 40.59
N ALA A 185 6.56 -30.91 39.68
CA ALA A 185 5.70 -30.80 38.51
C ALA A 185 5.77 -32.03 37.57
N GLN A 186 6.82 -32.86 37.64
CA GLN A 186 6.89 -34.12 36.88
C GLN A 186 5.74 -35.07 37.19
N ALA A 187 5.13 -34.99 38.38
CA ALA A 187 3.96 -35.78 38.73
C ALA A 187 2.77 -35.51 37.80
N ALA A 188 2.59 -34.26 37.32
CA ALA A 188 1.52 -33.89 36.38
C ALA A 188 1.66 -34.60 35.02
N LEU A 189 2.90 -34.88 34.59
CA LEU A 189 3.19 -35.48 33.29
C LEU A 189 2.66 -36.93 33.17
N THR A 190 2.44 -37.61 34.30
CA THR A 190 1.83 -38.96 34.33
C THR A 190 0.38 -38.98 33.82
N SER A 191 -0.32 -37.85 33.96
CA SER A 191 -1.74 -37.73 33.70
C SER A 191 -2.04 -36.86 32.48
N GLN A 192 -1.00 -36.40 31.79
CA GLN A 192 -1.08 -35.50 30.64
C GLN A 192 -0.57 -36.20 29.38
N THR A 193 -1.03 -35.75 28.22
CA THR A 193 -0.54 -36.23 26.92
C THR A 193 0.21 -35.11 26.19
N PRO A 194 1.34 -35.39 25.50
CA PRO A 194 2.09 -34.38 24.75
C PRO A 194 1.33 -33.77 23.57
N PHE A 195 0.38 -34.53 23.03
CA PHE A 195 -0.54 -34.11 21.97
C PHE A 195 -1.97 -34.42 22.40
N LEU A 196 -2.92 -33.64 21.89
CA LEU A 196 -4.33 -33.82 22.18
C LEU A 196 -5.18 -33.56 20.92
N GLU A 197 -6.36 -34.17 20.91
CA GLU A 197 -7.31 -34.05 19.81
C GLU A 197 -8.40 -33.02 20.18
N VAL A 198 -8.57 -32.00 19.35
CA VAL A 198 -9.56 -30.92 19.56
C VAL A 198 -10.34 -30.61 18.29
N SER A 199 -11.54 -30.06 18.44
CA SER A 199 -12.30 -29.55 17.30
C SER A 199 -11.68 -28.25 16.77
N VAL A 200 -11.75 -28.04 15.45
CA VAL A 200 -11.23 -26.81 14.83
C VAL A 200 -11.93 -25.55 15.39
N GLY A 201 -13.23 -25.61 15.65
CA GLY A 201 -13.97 -24.49 16.22
C GLY A 201 -13.52 -24.12 17.63
N ASP A 202 -13.16 -25.11 18.45
CA ASP A 202 -12.69 -24.90 19.82
C ASP A 202 -11.25 -24.38 19.85
N MET A 203 -10.34 -24.95 19.05
CA MET A 203 -8.95 -24.45 19.00
C MET A 203 -8.85 -23.03 18.43
N LEU A 204 -9.71 -22.65 17.48
CA LEU A 204 -9.64 -21.33 16.84
C LEU A 204 -10.24 -20.25 17.74
N PHE A 205 -11.53 -20.36 18.10
CA PHE A 205 -12.27 -19.24 18.70
C PHE A 205 -13.04 -19.58 19.99
N LYS A 206 -13.67 -20.76 20.09
CA LYS A 206 -14.55 -21.06 21.27
C LYS A 206 -13.76 -21.40 22.53
N GLY A 207 -12.53 -21.85 22.36
CA GLY A 207 -11.64 -22.31 23.40
C GLY A 207 -11.94 -23.74 23.84
N TYR A 208 -10.91 -24.58 23.91
CA TYR A 208 -10.98 -25.91 24.51
C TYR A 208 -10.47 -25.88 25.95
N LYS A 209 -10.95 -26.82 26.76
CA LYS A 209 -10.37 -27.10 28.09
C LYS A 209 -9.37 -28.23 27.95
N ASP A 210 -8.25 -28.13 28.66
CA ASP A 210 -7.36 -29.28 28.78
C ASP A 210 -8.08 -30.39 29.57
N PRO A 211 -8.20 -31.61 29.02
CA PRO A 211 -9.03 -32.66 29.60
C PRO A 211 -8.44 -33.25 30.90
N PHE A 212 -7.21 -32.91 31.23
CA PHE A 212 -6.47 -33.48 32.36
C PHE A 212 -6.17 -32.43 33.44
N LEU A 213 -6.27 -31.14 33.12
CA LEU A 213 -5.93 -30.03 34.00
C LEU A 213 -6.69 -30.05 35.32
N ASP A 214 -8.02 -30.20 35.29
CA ASP A 214 -8.86 -30.23 36.50
C ASP A 214 -8.44 -31.38 37.44
N LYS A 215 -8.06 -32.54 36.87
CA LYS A 215 -7.61 -33.71 37.65
C LYS A 215 -6.25 -33.46 38.27
N VAL A 216 -5.31 -32.91 37.50
CA VAL A 216 -3.95 -32.61 37.98
C VAL A 216 -3.99 -31.57 39.10
N CYS A 217 -4.78 -30.50 38.94
CA CYS A 217 -4.85 -29.42 39.93
C CYS A 217 -5.66 -29.77 41.18
N SER A 218 -6.46 -30.84 41.14
CA SER A 218 -7.17 -31.37 42.31
C SER A 218 -6.26 -32.18 43.26
N ILE A 219 -5.01 -32.47 42.88
CA ILE A 219 -4.07 -33.19 43.74
C ILE A 219 -3.61 -32.24 44.88
N PRO A 220 -3.70 -32.62 46.18
CA PRO A 220 -3.50 -31.72 47.33
C PRO A 220 -2.17 -30.94 47.40
N PHE A 221 -1.14 -31.37 46.67
CA PHE A 221 0.17 -30.71 46.58
C PHE A 221 0.44 -30.03 45.22
N MET A 222 -0.45 -30.21 44.25
CA MET A 222 -0.33 -29.63 42.90
C MET A 222 -1.08 -28.32 42.73
N SER A 223 -1.98 -27.95 43.64
CA SER A 223 -2.73 -26.69 43.56
C SER A 223 -1.81 -25.48 43.49
N PHE A 224 -0.79 -25.42 44.35
CA PHE A 224 0.26 -24.39 44.32
C PHE A 224 1.05 -24.40 43.01
N ILE A 225 1.35 -25.59 42.46
CA ILE A 225 2.05 -25.72 41.18
C ILE A 225 1.16 -25.25 40.04
N CYS A 226 -0.12 -25.58 40.02
CA CYS A 226 -1.05 -25.07 39.01
C CYS A 226 -1.21 -23.54 39.09
N GLU A 227 -1.32 -22.97 40.29
CA GLU A 227 -1.43 -21.52 40.46
C GLU A 227 -0.13 -20.80 40.06
N ALA A 228 1.04 -21.39 40.34
CA ALA A 228 2.34 -20.83 39.98
C ALA A 228 2.76 -21.06 38.51
N VAL A 229 2.35 -22.18 37.91
CA VAL A 229 2.75 -22.61 36.55
C VAL A 229 1.72 -22.19 35.49
N LEU A 230 0.45 -22.08 35.88
CA LEU A 230 -0.67 -21.88 34.96
C LEU A 230 -1.44 -20.62 35.35
N ASP A 231 -0.89 -19.45 35.03
CA ASP A 231 -1.73 -18.27 34.74
C ASP A 231 -2.42 -18.44 33.37
N LEU A 232 -3.00 -19.63 33.14
CA LEU A 232 -3.68 -19.97 31.90
C LEU A 232 -5.16 -19.59 32.02
N PRO A 233 -5.77 -19.12 30.92
CA PRO A 233 -7.21 -18.94 30.88
C PRO A 233 -7.94 -20.28 31.03
N ASP A 234 -9.17 -20.25 31.56
CA ASP A 234 -10.06 -21.41 31.70
C ASP A 234 -10.27 -22.19 30.38
N LYS A 235 -10.08 -21.51 29.25
CA LYS A 235 -10.15 -22.09 27.91
C LYS A 235 -9.02 -21.56 27.04
N ILE A 236 -8.42 -22.45 26.26
CA ILE A 236 -7.31 -22.16 25.36
C ILE A 236 -7.85 -22.08 23.93
N ALA A 237 -7.60 -20.96 23.25
CA ALA A 237 -7.86 -20.81 21.82
C ALA A 237 -6.82 -19.86 21.19
N PHE A 238 -6.44 -20.13 19.94
CA PHE A 238 -5.40 -19.36 19.25
C PHE A 238 -5.84 -17.96 18.83
N LEU A 239 -7.15 -17.75 18.63
CA LEU A 239 -7.74 -16.49 18.17
C LEU A 239 -8.87 -16.00 19.08
N ALA A 240 -8.90 -16.45 20.34
CA ALA A 240 -9.94 -16.06 21.32
C ALA A 240 -10.04 -14.53 21.48
N ASP A 241 -8.89 -13.88 21.65
CA ASP A 241 -8.79 -12.43 21.89
C ASP A 241 -8.97 -11.59 20.62
N SER A 242 -9.29 -12.21 19.48
CA SER A 242 -9.50 -11.52 18.21
C SER A 242 -10.97 -11.39 17.82
N ASN A 243 -11.89 -12.13 18.46
CA ASN A 243 -13.28 -12.19 18.02
C ASN A 243 -14.23 -11.49 18.98
N ASN A 244 -14.69 -10.30 18.61
CA ASN A 244 -15.62 -9.47 19.36
C ASN A 244 -15.17 -9.19 20.80
N THR A 245 -13.87 -9.04 20.98
CA THR A 245 -13.20 -8.72 22.23
C THR A 245 -12.83 -7.23 22.27
N LYS A 246 -12.69 -6.69 23.48
CA LYS A 246 -12.22 -5.31 23.66
C LYS A 246 -10.75 -5.25 23.24
N ALA A 247 -10.46 -4.56 22.14
CA ALA A 247 -9.07 -4.34 21.75
C ALA A 247 -8.38 -3.32 22.65
N ASP A 248 -7.06 -3.28 22.50
CA ASP A 248 -6.21 -2.30 23.14
C ASP A 248 -6.59 -0.86 22.78
N MET A 249 -6.33 0.03 23.74
CA MET A 249 -6.57 1.45 23.60
C MET A 249 -5.41 2.11 22.86
N LEU A 250 -5.67 2.66 21.68
CA LEU A 250 -4.69 3.46 20.94
C LEU A 250 -5.02 4.94 21.06
N LYS A 251 -4.01 5.75 21.31
CA LYS A 251 -4.05 7.20 21.11
C LYS A 251 -3.19 7.52 19.89
N VAL A 252 -3.78 8.12 18.85
CA VAL A 252 -3.08 8.44 17.60
C VAL A 252 -3.23 9.92 17.24
N SER A 253 -2.30 10.43 16.45
CA SER A 253 -2.41 11.76 15.83
C SER A 253 -3.47 11.78 14.72
N THR A 254 -4.23 12.87 14.63
CA THR A 254 -5.23 13.10 13.60
C THR A 254 -4.63 13.68 12.31
N GLY A 255 -3.38 14.16 12.32
CA GLY A 255 -2.73 14.83 11.19
C GLY A 255 -3.26 16.23 10.87
N GLU A 256 -4.12 16.80 11.71
CA GLU A 256 -4.71 18.14 11.48
C GLU A 256 -3.69 19.27 11.57
N GLU A 257 -2.64 19.11 12.40
CA GLU A 257 -1.68 20.18 12.71
C GLU A 257 -0.55 20.28 11.66
N ASP A 258 -0.31 19.25 10.86
CA ASP A 258 0.85 19.12 9.96
C ASP A 258 0.48 18.75 8.51
N GLY A 259 -0.80 18.76 8.17
CA GLY A 259 -1.27 18.40 6.83
C GLY A 259 -1.11 16.91 6.50
N GLY A 260 -1.21 16.06 7.53
CA GLY A 260 -1.29 14.61 7.41
C GLY A 260 0.03 13.86 7.60
N GLU A 261 1.14 14.54 7.95
CA GLU A 261 2.46 13.90 8.10
C GLU A 261 2.48 12.92 9.28
N THR A 262 1.82 13.26 10.39
CA THR A 262 1.68 12.37 11.57
C THR A 262 0.36 11.59 11.58
N LEU A 263 -0.42 11.62 10.50
CA LEU A 263 -1.72 10.93 10.43
C LEU A 263 -1.62 9.46 10.85
N GLY A 264 -2.38 9.09 11.89
CA GLY A 264 -2.46 7.73 12.40
C GLY A 264 -1.24 7.27 13.20
N GLN A 265 -0.22 8.10 13.39
CA GLN A 265 0.94 7.77 14.23
C GLN A 265 0.49 7.54 15.68
N ILE A 266 0.90 6.41 16.24
CA ILE A 266 0.57 6.04 17.62
C ILE A 266 1.40 6.90 18.57
N GLU A 267 0.72 7.63 19.45
CA GLU A 267 1.34 8.32 20.57
C GLU A 267 1.49 7.38 21.77
N THR A 268 0.47 6.57 22.05
CA THR A 268 0.46 5.60 23.15
C THR A 268 -0.41 4.39 22.82
N TRP A 269 0.01 3.22 23.28
CA TRP A 269 -0.75 1.97 23.32
C TRP A 269 -1.01 1.61 24.78
N ASN A 270 -2.29 1.45 25.16
CA ASN A 270 -2.73 1.27 26.55
C ASN A 270 -2.21 2.33 27.54
N GLY A 271 -1.91 3.53 27.05
CA GLY A 271 -1.35 4.64 27.84
C GLY A 271 0.18 4.70 27.86
N GLU A 272 0.85 3.68 27.33
CA GLU A 272 2.30 3.57 27.32
C GLU A 272 2.89 3.84 25.93
N LYS A 273 4.13 4.35 25.89
CA LYS A 273 4.89 4.58 24.65
C LYS A 273 5.78 3.40 24.27
N TYR A 274 6.03 2.52 25.23
CA TYR A 274 6.90 1.37 25.13
C TYR A 274 6.11 0.15 25.61
N VAL A 275 6.34 -1.00 24.97
CA VAL A 275 5.92 -2.28 25.54
C VAL A 275 6.78 -2.61 26.76
N PRO A 276 6.33 -3.50 27.66
CA PRO A 276 7.11 -3.85 28.85
C PRO A 276 8.55 -4.30 28.55
N ASP A 277 9.51 -3.83 29.34
CA ASP A 277 10.94 -4.23 29.24
C ASP A 277 11.17 -5.72 29.54
N SER A 278 10.15 -6.41 30.09
CA SER A 278 10.17 -7.86 30.23
C SER A 278 10.01 -8.59 28.90
N TRP A 279 9.60 -7.91 27.83
CA TRP A 279 9.41 -8.53 26.52
C TRP A 279 10.67 -8.44 25.67
N TRP A 280 11.23 -7.23 25.55
CA TRP A 280 12.41 -6.93 24.73
C TRP A 280 13.42 -6.06 25.50
N SER A 281 14.68 -6.05 25.09
CA SER A 281 15.79 -5.60 25.95
C SER A 281 16.25 -4.16 25.73
N ASP A 282 15.96 -3.51 24.61
CA ASP A 282 16.45 -2.16 24.29
C ASP A 282 15.33 -1.17 23.96
N GLU A 283 15.65 0.14 23.96
CA GLU A 283 14.66 1.19 23.70
C GLU A 283 14.02 1.07 22.31
N PHE A 284 14.80 0.65 21.30
CA PHE A 284 14.28 0.54 19.93
C PHE A 284 13.23 -0.57 19.82
N SER A 285 13.50 -1.72 20.43
CA SER A 285 12.64 -2.90 20.40
C SER A 285 11.40 -2.77 21.27
N THR A 286 11.48 -2.01 22.36
CA THR A 286 10.33 -1.76 23.22
C THR A 286 9.43 -0.65 22.70
N LYS A 287 9.93 0.26 21.87
CA LYS A 287 9.14 1.41 21.39
C LYS A 287 7.97 1.01 20.49
N VAL A 288 6.80 1.57 20.80
CA VAL A 288 5.60 1.50 19.96
C VAL A 288 5.75 2.50 18.81
N ASN A 289 6.29 2.02 17.68
CA ASN A 289 6.55 2.82 16.49
C ASN A 289 5.46 2.66 15.43
N GLY A 290 5.16 3.76 14.73
CA GLY A 290 4.34 3.77 13.52
C GLY A 290 2.84 3.92 13.77
N THR A 291 2.05 3.41 12.83
CA THR A 291 0.57 3.43 12.90
C THR A 291 0.02 2.06 13.32
N ASP A 292 -1.32 1.92 13.38
CA ASP A 292 -1.98 0.61 13.51
C ASP A 292 -2.14 -0.12 12.17
N GLY A 293 -1.58 0.44 11.08
CA GLY A 293 -1.70 -0.07 9.71
C GLY A 293 -3.02 0.26 9.01
N SER A 294 -3.96 0.97 9.67
CA SER A 294 -5.23 1.38 9.06
C SER A 294 -5.15 2.70 8.30
N LEU A 295 -4.15 3.53 8.62
CA LEU A 295 -3.91 4.85 8.04
C LEU A 295 -2.44 5.04 7.71
N TYR A 296 -2.18 5.81 6.65
CA TYR A 296 -0.84 6.20 6.20
C TYR A 296 -0.85 7.68 5.81
N LYS A 297 0.31 8.34 5.96
CA LYS A 297 0.51 9.73 5.50
C LYS A 297 0.33 9.85 3.99
N PRO A 298 -0.07 11.03 3.47
CA PRO A 298 -0.03 11.31 2.04
C PRO A 298 1.44 11.43 1.54
N PHE A 299 1.62 11.40 0.23
CA PHE A 299 2.92 11.53 -0.45
C PHE A 299 4.00 10.56 0.05
N ILE A 300 3.65 9.28 0.07
CA ILE A 300 4.56 8.19 0.42
C ILE A 300 5.67 8.10 -0.63
N ASP A 301 6.91 8.10 -0.17
CA ASP A 301 8.09 7.92 -1.00
C ASP A 301 8.53 6.45 -1.05
N LYS A 302 9.21 6.04 -2.13
CA LYS A 302 9.74 4.68 -2.27
C LYS A 302 10.85 4.37 -1.25
N SER A 303 11.49 5.40 -0.69
CA SER A 303 12.49 5.28 0.38
C SER A 303 11.89 5.22 1.78
N ASP A 304 10.58 5.47 1.95
CA ASP A 304 9.93 5.41 3.25
C ASP A 304 10.00 3.99 3.85
N LYS A 305 10.26 3.90 5.16
CA LYS A 305 10.02 2.70 5.95
C LYS A 305 8.71 2.87 6.70
N LEU A 306 7.70 2.07 6.35
CA LEU A 306 6.37 2.19 6.93
C LEU A 306 6.27 1.32 8.18
N TYR A 307 6.42 1.92 9.35
CA TYR A 307 6.28 1.21 10.63
C TYR A 307 4.81 1.02 11.00
N ILE A 308 4.50 -0.16 11.54
CA ILE A 308 3.23 -0.44 12.20
C ILE A 308 3.49 -1.15 13.53
N PHE A 309 2.66 -0.87 14.54
CA PHE A 309 2.65 -1.64 15.77
C PHE A 309 1.67 -2.81 15.66
N VAL A 310 2.13 -4.03 15.95
CA VAL A 310 1.31 -5.24 15.89
C VAL A 310 1.21 -5.83 17.30
N PRO A 311 0.13 -5.56 18.06
CA PRO A 311 -0.03 -6.07 19.42
C PRO A 311 0.13 -7.59 19.51
N GLY A 312 -0.36 -8.32 18.50
CA GLY A 312 -0.22 -9.78 18.44
C GLY A 312 1.21 -10.31 18.24
N LEU A 313 2.13 -9.48 17.79
CA LEU A 313 3.57 -9.79 17.73
C LEU A 313 4.35 -9.13 18.88
N CYS A 314 3.66 -8.33 19.70
CA CYS A 314 4.23 -7.62 20.84
C CYS A 314 5.36 -6.65 20.47
N ARG A 315 5.41 -6.21 19.21
CA ARG A 315 6.44 -5.30 18.70
C ARG A 315 5.92 -4.52 17.49
N SER A 316 6.66 -3.47 17.16
CA SER A 316 6.55 -2.86 15.83
C SER A 316 7.31 -3.66 14.77
N ILE A 317 6.75 -3.67 13.57
CA ILE A 317 7.38 -4.17 12.34
C ILE A 317 7.37 -3.04 11.30
N TYR A 318 8.02 -3.25 10.16
CA TYR A 318 8.04 -2.26 9.10
C TYR A 318 7.95 -2.91 7.72
N PHE A 319 7.44 -2.12 6.79
CA PHE A 319 7.44 -2.44 5.37
C PHE A 319 8.46 -1.60 4.61
N ILE A 320 8.97 -2.19 3.53
CA ILE A 320 9.84 -1.54 2.54
C ILE A 320 9.19 -1.59 1.17
N PHE A 321 9.48 -0.63 0.31
CA PHE A 321 9.00 -0.62 -1.06
C PHE A 321 9.51 -1.85 -1.82
N ASP A 322 8.62 -2.51 -2.54
CA ASP A 322 8.92 -3.64 -3.42
C ASP A 322 8.85 -3.21 -4.88
N ARG A 323 7.67 -2.75 -5.33
CA ARG A 323 7.41 -2.42 -6.73
C ARG A 323 6.19 -1.53 -6.93
N ASP A 324 6.15 -0.88 -8.10
CA ASP A 324 4.94 -0.25 -8.62
C ASP A 324 3.93 -1.31 -9.08
N VAL A 325 2.65 -1.08 -8.80
CA VAL A 325 1.55 -1.95 -9.22
C VAL A 325 0.38 -1.13 -9.75
N GLU A 326 -0.44 -1.73 -10.61
CA GLU A 326 -1.72 -1.18 -11.01
C GLU A 326 -2.83 -2.05 -10.41
N TYR A 327 -3.57 -1.51 -9.44
CA TYR A 327 -4.62 -2.23 -8.74
C TYR A 327 -5.98 -1.69 -9.13
N LYS A 328 -6.77 -2.51 -9.83
CA LYS A 328 -8.09 -2.14 -10.38
C LYS A 328 -8.05 -0.81 -11.16
N GLY A 329 -6.94 -0.56 -11.86
CA GLY A 329 -6.62 0.62 -12.69
C GLY A 329 -6.14 1.86 -11.92
N VAL A 330 -5.86 1.74 -10.63
CA VAL A 330 -5.25 2.79 -9.78
C VAL A 330 -3.78 2.44 -9.62
N HIS A 331 -2.91 3.43 -9.84
CA HIS A 331 -1.49 3.27 -9.58
C HIS A 331 -1.23 3.18 -8.06
N GLY A 332 -0.46 2.19 -7.64
CA GLY A 332 -0.12 1.99 -6.25
C GLY A 332 1.33 1.56 -6.05
N TYR A 333 1.84 1.82 -4.85
CA TYR A 333 3.10 1.28 -4.37
C TYR A 333 2.83 0.06 -3.52
N ARG A 334 3.45 -1.07 -3.88
CA ARG A 334 3.44 -2.28 -3.08
C ARG A 334 4.61 -2.24 -2.11
N PHE A 335 4.30 -2.36 -0.84
CA PHE A 335 5.23 -2.45 0.27
C PHE A 335 5.15 -3.85 0.89
N ILE A 336 6.29 -4.44 1.24
CA ILE A 336 6.40 -5.79 1.81
C ILE A 336 7.23 -5.79 3.09
N VAL A 337 7.03 -6.79 3.93
CA VAL A 337 7.98 -7.06 5.03
C VAL A 337 9.30 -7.57 4.45
N PRO A 338 10.46 -7.11 4.97
CA PRO A 338 11.74 -7.55 4.46
C PRO A 338 12.07 -8.98 4.91
N SER A 339 12.89 -9.68 4.13
CA SER A 339 13.27 -11.08 4.41
C SER A 339 14.11 -11.28 5.68
N ASN A 340 14.66 -10.20 6.24
CA ASN A 340 15.42 -10.20 7.48
C ASN A 340 14.62 -9.67 8.69
N LEU A 341 13.29 -9.50 8.57
CA LEU A 341 12.46 -8.97 9.66
C LEU A 341 12.59 -9.78 10.97
N PHE A 342 12.68 -11.11 10.87
CA PHE A 342 12.87 -12.04 12.00
C PHE A 342 14.27 -12.67 11.97
N ASP A 343 15.28 -11.89 11.61
CA ASP A 343 16.68 -12.31 11.62
C ASP A 343 17.39 -11.60 12.78
N TRP A 344 17.50 -12.27 13.93
CA TRP A 344 18.12 -11.72 15.14
C TRP A 344 19.62 -11.43 14.98
N SER A 345 20.28 -12.03 13.98
CA SER A 345 21.70 -11.78 13.72
C SER A 345 21.97 -10.38 13.14
N ARG A 346 20.90 -9.64 12.80
CA ARG A 346 20.97 -8.24 12.37
C ARG A 346 21.02 -7.33 13.59
N PRO A 347 21.89 -6.29 13.60
CA PRO A 347 21.97 -5.36 14.72
C PRO A 347 20.62 -4.73 15.08
N GLU A 348 19.77 -4.43 14.09
CA GLU A 348 18.43 -3.86 14.34
C GLU A 348 17.43 -4.84 14.99
N ASN A 349 17.74 -6.14 15.04
CA ASN A 349 16.85 -7.18 15.52
C ASN A 349 17.38 -7.97 16.73
N GLU A 350 18.62 -7.74 17.15
CA GLU A 350 19.28 -8.46 18.24
C GLU A 350 18.44 -8.46 19.52
N ALA A 351 17.84 -7.31 19.85
CA ALA A 351 17.01 -7.11 21.05
C ALA A 351 15.66 -7.86 21.03
N PHE A 352 15.27 -8.44 19.89
CA PHE A 352 14.09 -9.32 19.79
C PHE A 352 14.43 -10.80 19.97
N CYS A 353 15.69 -11.12 20.30
CA CYS A 353 16.06 -12.43 20.79
C CYS A 353 16.09 -12.44 22.32
N TYR A 354 15.56 -13.53 22.88
CA TYR A 354 15.77 -13.91 24.26
C TYR A 354 16.33 -15.33 24.33
N ASN A 355 17.47 -15.49 25.02
CA ASN A 355 18.03 -16.80 25.29
C ASN A 355 17.22 -17.47 26.41
N SER A 356 16.33 -18.39 26.01
CA SER A 356 15.52 -19.18 26.92
C SER A 356 16.26 -20.35 27.58
N GLY A 357 17.49 -20.65 27.12
CA GLY A 357 18.25 -21.85 27.48
C GLY A 357 17.67 -23.14 26.91
N LYS A 358 16.65 -23.07 26.05
CA LYS A 358 15.99 -24.22 25.42
C LYS A 358 16.60 -24.47 24.04
N GLU A 359 17.03 -25.70 23.81
CA GLU A 359 17.60 -26.12 22.54
C GLU A 359 16.54 -26.79 21.66
N PHE A 360 16.33 -26.27 20.45
CA PHE A 360 15.42 -26.83 19.44
C PHE A 360 16.17 -27.35 18.21
N PHE A 361 17.06 -26.55 17.63
CA PHE A 361 17.69 -26.90 16.35
C PHE A 361 19.19 -27.20 16.47
N LYS A 362 19.87 -26.55 17.41
CA LYS A 362 21.31 -26.73 17.65
C LYS A 362 21.61 -26.76 19.15
N LYS A 363 22.76 -27.34 19.48
CA LYS A 363 23.32 -27.27 20.84
C LYS A 363 23.78 -25.84 21.14
N ASP A 364 23.65 -25.41 22.38
CA ASP A 364 24.04 -24.07 22.84
C ASP A 364 23.35 -22.97 22.00
N GLU A 365 22.04 -23.15 21.76
CA GLU A 365 21.21 -22.25 20.96
C GLU A 365 20.88 -20.97 21.74
N ASP A 366 21.52 -19.86 21.36
CA ASP A 366 21.23 -18.56 21.96
C ASP A 366 19.84 -18.03 21.59
N CYS A 367 19.43 -18.24 20.35
CA CYS A 367 18.23 -17.69 19.75
C CYS A 367 17.69 -18.67 18.71
N LEU A 368 16.36 -18.64 18.49
CA LEU A 368 15.75 -19.38 17.40
C LEU A 368 16.35 -18.98 16.04
N PRO A 369 16.44 -19.90 15.07
CA PRO A 369 16.92 -19.58 13.73
C PRO A 369 16.10 -18.47 13.06
N LYS A 370 16.70 -17.86 12.03
CA LYS A 370 16.05 -16.80 11.26
C LYS A 370 14.66 -17.24 10.79
N GLY A 371 13.73 -16.28 10.73
CA GLY A 371 12.35 -16.45 10.23
C GLY A 371 11.34 -16.86 11.31
N LEU A 372 11.80 -17.03 12.55
CA LEU A 372 11.00 -17.35 13.72
C LEU A 372 11.08 -16.21 14.73
N ILE A 373 9.99 -15.94 15.43
CA ILE A 373 9.95 -15.05 16.59
C ILE A 373 9.20 -15.71 17.74
N ASP A 374 9.83 -15.75 18.90
CA ASP A 374 9.22 -16.24 20.13
C ASP A 374 8.42 -15.10 20.78
N ILE A 375 7.10 -15.29 20.90
CA ILE A 375 6.21 -14.31 21.54
C ILE A 375 5.67 -14.82 22.88
N SER A 376 6.24 -15.89 23.44
CA SER A 376 5.73 -16.53 24.65
C SER A 376 5.64 -15.53 25.82
N ARG A 377 6.69 -14.73 26.04
CA ARG A 377 6.81 -13.80 27.19
C ARG A 377 5.80 -12.67 27.21
N CYS A 378 5.23 -12.31 26.07
CA CYS A 378 4.23 -11.26 25.98
C CYS A 378 2.79 -11.79 25.98
N ARG A 379 2.63 -13.11 26.09
CA ARG A 379 1.33 -13.76 26.23
C ARG A 379 1.11 -14.16 27.68
N ARG A 380 -0.11 -13.97 28.15
CA ARG A 380 -0.52 -14.37 29.50
C ARG A 380 -0.29 -15.87 29.70
N GLY A 381 0.32 -16.24 30.83
CA GLY A 381 0.70 -17.63 31.13
C GLY A 381 1.93 -18.14 30.37
N GLU A 382 2.60 -17.29 29.59
CA GLU A 382 3.80 -17.60 28.81
C GLU A 382 3.75 -18.94 28.05
N PRO A 383 2.71 -19.21 27.23
CA PRO A 383 2.64 -20.42 26.40
C PRO A 383 3.74 -20.39 25.32
N PRO A 384 4.30 -21.56 24.91
CA PRO A 384 5.43 -21.66 23.99
C PRO A 384 5.04 -21.39 22.53
N ILE A 385 4.63 -20.15 22.23
CA ILE A 385 4.10 -19.73 20.94
C ILE A 385 5.19 -19.06 20.11
N ILE A 386 5.46 -19.65 18.95
CA ILE A 386 6.41 -19.14 17.96
C ILE A 386 5.64 -18.69 16.73
N VAL A 387 5.87 -17.45 16.28
CA VAL A 387 5.28 -16.93 15.05
C VAL A 387 6.30 -16.99 13.91
N SER A 388 5.81 -17.30 12.72
CA SER A 388 6.57 -17.21 11.48
C SER A 388 5.67 -16.68 10.35
N LEU A 389 6.24 -16.49 9.17
CA LEU A 389 5.42 -16.42 7.96
C LEU A 389 4.96 -17.83 7.55
N PRO A 390 3.85 -17.97 6.79
CA PRO A 390 3.36 -19.26 6.31
C PRO A 390 4.42 -20.08 5.58
N ASN A 391 4.35 -21.40 5.74
CA ASN A 391 5.30 -22.37 5.19
C ASN A 391 6.77 -22.05 5.57
N PHE A 392 6.98 -21.38 6.70
CA PHE A 392 8.27 -20.88 7.14
C PHE A 392 8.99 -20.01 6.09
N LEU A 393 8.25 -19.16 5.36
CA LEU A 393 8.83 -18.20 4.44
C LEU A 393 9.92 -17.35 5.14
N PHE A 394 11.06 -17.20 4.46
CA PHE A 394 12.29 -16.54 4.94
C PHE A 394 13.03 -17.21 6.11
N ALA A 395 12.55 -18.34 6.62
CA ALA A 395 13.27 -19.09 7.63
C ALA A 395 14.48 -19.86 7.06
N ASP A 396 15.43 -20.19 7.94
CA ASP A 396 16.57 -21.04 7.59
C ASP A 396 16.12 -22.45 7.18
N ASN A 397 16.90 -23.10 6.32
CA ASN A 397 16.57 -24.44 5.82
C ASN A 397 16.41 -25.46 6.95
N ILE A 398 17.16 -25.35 8.05
CA ILE A 398 17.01 -26.24 9.21
C ILE A 398 15.59 -26.20 9.81
N VAL A 399 14.92 -25.05 9.75
CA VAL A 399 13.53 -24.88 10.19
C VAL A 399 12.59 -25.51 9.18
N LYS A 400 12.77 -25.21 7.88
CA LYS A 400 11.93 -25.77 6.81
C LYS A 400 11.98 -27.30 6.76
N ASP A 401 13.18 -27.85 6.92
CA ASP A 401 13.43 -29.29 6.90
C ASP A 401 12.98 -29.97 8.20
N SER A 402 12.63 -29.22 9.26
CA SER A 402 12.25 -29.79 10.56
C SER A 402 10.84 -30.37 10.58
N VAL A 403 9.97 -30.01 9.63
CA VAL A 403 8.57 -30.44 9.56
C VAL A 403 8.28 -31.03 8.19
N VAL A 404 7.61 -32.18 8.17
CA VAL A 404 7.17 -32.85 6.95
C VAL A 404 5.70 -32.50 6.65
N GLY A 405 5.37 -32.24 5.39
CA GLY A 405 3.99 -32.01 4.94
C GLY A 405 3.59 -30.55 4.75
N LEU A 406 4.51 -29.59 4.92
CA LEU A 406 4.32 -28.20 4.52
C LEU A 406 4.53 -28.03 3.00
N ASN A 407 3.87 -27.02 2.44
CA ASN A 407 4.05 -26.65 1.04
C ASN A 407 5.34 -25.84 0.85
N GLU A 408 5.78 -25.70 -0.40
CA GLU A 408 6.88 -24.78 -0.73
C GLU A 408 6.47 -23.33 -0.42
N SER A 409 7.38 -22.59 0.22
CA SER A 409 7.16 -21.18 0.57
C SER A 409 7.35 -20.26 -0.64
N SER A 410 6.45 -19.30 -0.86
CA SER A 410 6.57 -18.29 -1.92
C SER A 410 6.39 -16.87 -1.39
N PRO A 411 7.30 -15.91 -1.68
CA PRO A 411 7.14 -14.52 -1.27
C PRO A 411 5.84 -13.88 -1.75
N GLU A 412 5.35 -14.22 -2.95
CA GLU A 412 4.12 -13.63 -3.48
C GLU A 412 2.88 -14.08 -2.69
N HIS A 413 2.85 -15.35 -2.29
CA HIS A 413 1.71 -15.96 -1.61
C HIS A 413 1.80 -15.92 -0.08
N ASP A 414 2.99 -15.98 0.51
CA ASP A 414 3.18 -16.15 1.96
C ASP A 414 3.72 -14.89 2.66
N SER A 415 4.18 -13.86 1.92
CA SER A 415 4.69 -12.63 2.53
C SER A 415 3.57 -11.67 2.96
N ILE A 416 3.84 -10.76 3.88
CA ILE A 416 2.91 -9.69 4.22
C ILE A 416 3.12 -8.53 3.24
N ALA A 417 2.03 -8.00 2.69
CA ALA A 417 2.10 -6.87 1.78
C ALA A 417 0.97 -5.86 2.01
N VAL A 418 1.25 -4.61 1.69
CA VAL A 418 0.27 -3.53 1.61
C VAL A 418 0.48 -2.75 0.32
N THR A 419 -0.61 -2.47 -0.39
CA THR A 419 -0.62 -1.66 -1.60
C THR A 419 -1.32 -0.35 -1.30
N LEU A 420 -0.61 0.76 -1.52
CA LEU A 420 -1.06 2.11 -1.18
C LEU A 420 -1.09 2.98 -2.45
N GLU A 421 -2.10 3.84 -2.59
CA GLU A 421 -2.01 4.94 -3.54
C GLU A 421 -1.05 6.00 -2.96
N PRO A 422 0.08 6.30 -3.63
CA PRO A 422 1.19 7.01 -3.00
C PRO A 422 0.89 8.46 -2.63
N ARG A 423 0.01 9.16 -3.36
CA ARG A 423 -0.22 10.59 -3.11
C ARG A 423 -1.17 10.83 -1.95
N THR A 424 -2.18 9.98 -1.79
CA THR A 424 -3.20 10.11 -0.75
C THR A 424 -2.93 9.24 0.48
N GLY A 425 -2.11 8.19 0.35
CA GLY A 425 -1.90 7.20 1.41
C GLY A 425 -3.06 6.21 1.56
N VAL A 426 -4.03 6.21 0.63
CA VAL A 426 -5.19 5.31 0.68
C VAL A 426 -4.76 3.86 0.49
N VAL A 427 -5.23 2.99 1.39
CA VAL A 427 -4.99 1.54 1.32
C VAL A 427 -5.88 0.92 0.24
N LEU A 428 -5.25 0.33 -0.78
CA LEU A 428 -5.94 -0.34 -1.89
C LEU A 428 -6.14 -1.84 -1.63
N LEU A 429 -5.10 -2.48 -1.09
CA LEU A 429 -5.05 -3.91 -0.81
C LEU A 429 -4.13 -4.17 0.39
N VAL A 430 -4.58 -5.01 1.31
CA VAL A 430 -3.74 -5.57 2.38
C VAL A 430 -3.74 -7.08 2.28
N GLU A 431 -2.57 -7.68 2.40
CA GLU A 431 -2.36 -9.12 2.47
C GLU A 431 -1.62 -9.42 3.77
N LYS A 432 -2.38 -9.71 4.83
CA LYS A 432 -1.86 -10.08 6.15
C LYS A 432 -1.70 -11.59 6.22
N ARG A 433 -0.49 -12.05 6.51
CA ARG A 433 -0.12 -13.47 6.47
C ARG A 433 0.78 -13.84 7.64
N TYR A 434 0.45 -14.88 8.37
CA TYR A 434 1.28 -15.37 9.48
C TYR A 434 0.91 -16.81 9.84
N GLN A 435 1.85 -17.49 10.49
CA GLN A 435 1.71 -18.86 10.96
C GLN A 435 2.02 -18.91 12.45
N ILE A 436 1.16 -19.62 13.18
CA ILE A 436 1.34 -19.90 14.60
C ILE A 436 1.85 -21.32 14.75
N ASN A 437 2.92 -21.44 15.52
CA ASN A 437 3.60 -22.68 15.81
C ASN A 437 3.72 -22.84 17.33
N ILE A 438 3.78 -24.09 17.79
CA ILE A 438 3.99 -24.41 19.19
C ILE A 438 5.33 -25.12 19.35
N ALA A 439 6.17 -24.55 20.19
CA ALA A 439 7.46 -25.12 20.53
C ALA A 439 7.25 -26.26 21.55
N MET A 440 7.76 -27.43 21.19
CA MET A 440 7.71 -28.66 21.98
C MET A 440 9.12 -28.96 22.45
N TRP A 441 9.42 -28.63 23.69
CA TRP A 441 10.74 -28.86 24.29
C TRP A 441 10.75 -30.20 25.04
N LYS A 442 11.88 -30.92 24.97
CA LYS A 442 12.01 -32.22 25.67
C LYS A 442 12.24 -32.09 27.18
N GLY A 443 12.59 -30.91 27.67
CA GLY A 443 12.92 -30.66 29.07
C GLY A 443 14.32 -31.12 29.48
N ASN A 444 14.70 -30.76 30.71
CA ASN A 444 15.93 -31.20 31.36
C ASN A 444 15.59 -32.13 32.53
N GLU A 445 16.31 -33.25 32.64
CA GLU A 445 16.20 -34.20 33.77
C GLU A 445 14.76 -34.68 34.08
N ILE A 446 13.94 -34.82 33.04
CA ILE A 446 12.61 -35.43 33.14
C ILE A 446 12.78 -36.94 33.29
N THR A 447 12.54 -37.46 34.49
CA THR A 447 12.80 -38.87 34.84
C THR A 447 11.56 -39.59 35.38
N ALA A 448 10.48 -38.87 35.66
CA ALA A 448 9.21 -39.40 36.11
C ALA A 448 8.05 -39.04 35.15
N GLY A 449 7.09 -39.96 35.02
CA GLY A 449 5.87 -39.79 34.25
C GLY A 449 5.96 -40.24 32.80
N ILE A 450 6.80 -39.58 32.01
CA ILE A 450 6.98 -39.87 30.58
C ILE A 450 8.46 -39.80 30.21
N ASP A 451 8.93 -40.76 29.42
CA ASP A 451 10.30 -40.76 28.90
C ASP A 451 10.39 -39.88 27.65
N LEU A 452 10.92 -38.67 27.85
CA LEU A 452 11.19 -37.72 26.76
C LEU A 452 12.65 -37.79 26.26
N SER A 453 13.46 -38.75 26.74
CA SER A 453 14.88 -38.83 26.39
C SER A 453 15.13 -39.06 24.90
N ARG A 454 14.19 -39.75 24.23
CA ARG A 454 14.23 -40.03 22.78
C ARG A 454 13.62 -38.90 21.95
N MET A 455 12.78 -38.07 22.55
CA MET A 455 12.13 -36.96 21.86
C MET A 455 13.18 -35.92 21.48
N ARG A 456 13.09 -35.44 20.24
CA ARG A 456 13.81 -34.23 19.83
C ARG A 456 12.90 -33.03 20.09
N SER A 457 13.45 -31.98 20.68
CA SER A 457 12.76 -30.70 20.71
C SER A 457 12.39 -30.28 19.29
N CYS A 458 11.20 -29.74 19.09
CA CYS A 458 10.72 -29.40 17.76
C CYS A 458 9.74 -28.22 17.80
N ILE A 459 9.50 -27.61 16.64
CA ILE A 459 8.48 -26.59 16.45
C ILE A 459 7.40 -27.19 15.57
N VAL A 460 6.16 -27.22 16.07
CA VAL A 460 5.03 -27.83 15.39
C VAL A 460 4.09 -26.74 14.89
N PRO A 461 3.89 -26.58 13.58
CA PRO A 461 2.94 -25.61 13.04
C PRO A 461 1.51 -26.05 13.37
N VAL A 462 0.64 -25.09 13.70
CA VAL A 462 -0.74 -25.37 14.11
C VAL A 462 -1.75 -24.69 13.19
N ILE A 463 -1.54 -23.41 12.86
CA ILE A 463 -2.39 -22.68 11.90
C ILE A 463 -1.60 -21.70 11.05
N SER A 464 -2.02 -21.53 9.80
CA SER A 464 -1.63 -20.43 8.92
C SER A 464 -2.85 -19.60 8.55
N ILE A 465 -2.71 -18.28 8.59
CA ILE A 465 -3.82 -17.34 8.41
C ILE A 465 -3.46 -16.40 7.26
N PHE A 466 -4.37 -16.32 6.29
CA PHE A 466 -4.28 -15.46 5.13
C PHE A 466 -5.48 -14.53 5.12
N THR A 467 -5.26 -13.26 5.41
CA THR A 467 -6.30 -12.23 5.41
C THR A 467 -6.03 -11.26 4.27
N THR A 468 -6.99 -11.16 3.35
CA THR A 468 -7.00 -10.15 2.29
C THR A 468 -8.06 -9.10 2.62
N VAL A 469 -7.66 -7.83 2.60
CA VAL A 469 -8.57 -6.68 2.77
C VAL A 469 -8.47 -5.81 1.54
N GLU A 470 -9.58 -5.68 0.81
CA GLU A 470 -9.66 -4.84 -0.38
C GLU A 470 -10.45 -3.57 -0.11
N ILE A 471 -10.02 -2.47 -0.74
CA ILE A 471 -10.82 -1.25 -0.85
C ILE A 471 -12.20 -1.56 -1.44
N ASP A 472 -13.24 -0.92 -0.90
CA ASP A 472 -14.60 -1.06 -1.39
C ASP A 472 -14.82 -0.29 -2.70
N ASP A 473 -15.83 -0.71 -3.47
CA ASP A 473 -16.08 -0.15 -4.80
C ASP A 473 -16.47 1.33 -4.74
N GLY A 474 -17.12 1.77 -3.66
CA GLY A 474 -17.50 3.16 -3.44
C GLY A 474 -16.28 4.05 -3.20
N SER A 475 -15.40 3.68 -2.27
CA SER A 475 -14.15 4.43 -2.02
C SER A 475 -13.21 4.40 -3.21
N LEU A 476 -13.11 3.27 -3.91
CA LEU A 476 -12.34 3.18 -5.14
C LEU A 476 -12.86 4.16 -6.19
N LYS A 477 -14.17 4.20 -6.41
CA LYS A 477 -14.80 5.14 -7.35
C LYS A 477 -14.55 6.60 -6.95
N LEU A 478 -14.59 6.93 -5.66
CA LEU A 478 -14.32 8.28 -5.19
C LEU A 478 -12.88 8.70 -5.42
N LEU A 479 -11.92 7.81 -5.17
CA LEU A 479 -10.51 8.04 -5.48
C LEU A 479 -10.32 8.32 -6.99
N TYR A 480 -10.98 7.52 -7.82
CA TYR A 480 -11.00 7.73 -9.27
C TYR A 480 -11.60 9.07 -9.69
N ASP A 481 -12.82 9.35 -9.26
CA ASP A 481 -13.59 10.48 -9.74
C ASP A 481 -13.04 11.81 -9.23
N ARG A 482 -12.55 11.87 -7.98
CA ARG A 482 -12.08 13.11 -7.36
C ARG A 482 -10.61 13.43 -7.60
N LEU A 483 -9.78 12.42 -7.84
CA LEU A 483 -8.35 12.62 -8.08
C LEU A 483 -8.01 12.33 -9.54
N LEU A 484 -8.09 11.07 -9.95
CA LEU A 484 -7.52 10.63 -11.23
C LEU A 484 -8.25 11.21 -12.45
N ASN A 485 -9.57 11.29 -12.42
CA ASN A 485 -10.37 11.84 -13.52
C ASN A 485 -10.23 13.36 -13.63
N VAL A 486 -10.27 14.08 -12.51
CA VAL A 486 -10.07 15.53 -12.48
C VAL A 486 -8.69 15.89 -13.04
N GLU A 487 -7.65 15.16 -12.64
CA GLU A 487 -6.30 15.40 -13.15
C GLU A 487 -6.17 15.12 -14.64
N LYS A 488 -6.74 14.01 -15.13
CA LYS A 488 -6.77 13.73 -16.57
C LYS A 488 -7.49 14.82 -17.35
N LEU A 489 -8.64 15.29 -16.86
CA LEU A 489 -9.42 16.35 -17.50
C LEU A 489 -8.68 17.68 -17.51
N VAL A 490 -8.10 18.09 -16.37
CA VAL A 490 -7.36 19.35 -16.27
C VAL A 490 -6.07 19.28 -17.08
N SER A 491 -5.35 18.16 -17.07
CA SER A 491 -4.17 17.96 -17.91
C SER A 491 -4.52 18.05 -19.40
N ALA A 492 -5.60 17.39 -19.83
CA ALA A 492 -6.09 17.49 -21.20
C ALA A 492 -6.48 18.93 -21.57
N PHE A 493 -7.17 19.65 -20.67
CA PHE A 493 -7.50 21.06 -20.86
C PHE A 493 -6.25 21.95 -20.95
N CYS A 494 -5.23 21.71 -20.12
CA CYS A 494 -3.95 22.42 -20.16
C CYS A 494 -3.23 22.19 -21.50
N ILE A 495 -3.10 20.93 -21.93
CA ILE A 495 -2.42 20.58 -23.18
C ILE A 495 -3.16 21.20 -24.37
N THR A 496 -4.48 21.09 -24.42
CA THR A 496 -5.28 21.65 -25.52
C THR A 496 -5.21 23.17 -25.58
N THR A 497 -5.27 23.88 -24.44
CA THR A 497 -5.14 25.35 -24.40
C THR A 497 -3.74 25.82 -24.82
N VAL A 498 -2.68 25.13 -24.41
CA VAL A 498 -1.30 25.42 -24.85
C VAL A 498 -1.14 25.20 -26.36
N LEU A 499 -1.67 24.09 -26.90
CA LEU A 499 -1.60 23.78 -28.33
C LEU A 499 -2.37 24.80 -29.18
N ILE A 500 -3.59 25.16 -28.77
CA ILE A 500 -4.41 26.16 -29.47
C ILE A 500 -3.74 27.54 -29.40
N GLY A 501 -3.26 27.95 -28.22
CA GLY A 501 -2.56 29.23 -28.05
C GLY A 501 -1.29 29.31 -28.92
N SER A 502 -0.51 28.22 -28.97
CA SER A 502 0.68 28.10 -29.80
C SER A 502 0.35 28.16 -31.30
N LEU A 503 -0.71 27.47 -31.72
CA LEU A 503 -1.16 27.46 -33.12
C LEU A 503 -1.64 28.84 -33.57
N ILE A 504 -2.50 29.49 -32.78
CA ILE A 504 -3.02 30.83 -33.09
C ILE A 504 -1.86 31.84 -33.19
N SER A 505 -0.94 31.81 -32.22
CA SER A 505 0.23 32.68 -32.20
C SER A 505 1.14 32.43 -33.40
N GLY A 506 1.46 31.16 -33.69
CA GLY A 506 2.34 30.76 -34.78
C GLY A 506 1.77 31.10 -36.17
N VAL A 507 0.48 30.80 -36.41
CA VAL A 507 -0.19 31.17 -37.66
C VAL A 507 -0.24 32.67 -37.84
N THR A 508 -0.54 33.43 -36.77
CA THR A 508 -0.61 34.89 -36.83
C THR A 508 0.76 35.50 -37.16
N VAL A 509 1.83 35.02 -36.53
CA VAL A 509 3.21 35.43 -36.82
C VAL A 509 3.61 35.06 -38.26
N ALA A 510 3.31 33.83 -38.70
CA ALA A 510 3.61 33.39 -40.06
C ALA A 510 2.91 34.26 -41.12
N VAL A 511 1.65 34.62 -40.90
CA VAL A 511 0.89 35.53 -41.77
C VAL A 511 1.50 36.94 -41.76
N MET A 512 1.92 37.45 -40.60
CA MET A 512 2.62 38.73 -40.50
C MET A 512 3.96 38.72 -41.28
N CYS A 513 4.77 37.65 -41.14
CA CYS A 513 6.04 37.47 -41.83
C CYS A 513 5.88 37.26 -43.35
N ALA A 514 4.90 36.47 -43.78
CA ALA A 514 4.61 36.24 -45.20
C ALA A 514 4.19 37.54 -45.89
N LYS A 515 3.41 38.38 -45.20
CA LYS A 515 2.99 39.68 -45.73
C LYS A 515 4.13 40.71 -45.75
N SER A 516 4.95 40.77 -44.69
CA SER A 516 6.11 41.68 -44.65
C SER A 516 7.15 41.32 -45.72
N SER A 517 7.39 40.02 -45.96
CA SER A 517 8.29 39.54 -47.00
C SER A 517 7.73 39.75 -48.42
N ARG A 518 6.40 39.67 -48.63
CA ARG A 518 5.76 40.08 -49.89
C ARG A 518 5.88 41.59 -50.11
N LEU A 519 5.66 42.41 -49.09
CA LEU A 519 5.78 43.87 -49.17
C LEU A 519 7.22 44.29 -49.50
N LYS A 520 8.23 43.68 -48.85
CA LYS A 520 9.64 43.89 -49.20
C LYS A 520 9.93 43.52 -50.65
N ARG A 521 9.46 42.36 -51.13
CA ARG A 521 9.64 41.95 -52.53
C ARG A 521 8.95 42.89 -53.53
N LEU A 522 7.80 43.46 -53.18
CA LEU A 522 7.10 44.44 -54.01
C LEU A 522 7.83 45.79 -54.02
N LEU A 523 8.34 46.26 -52.88
CA LEU A 523 9.15 47.47 -52.79
C LEU A 523 10.47 47.34 -53.59
N GLU A 524 11.16 46.21 -53.49
CA GLU A 524 12.36 45.92 -54.29
C GLU A 524 12.04 45.90 -55.80
N LYS A 525 10.91 45.32 -56.21
CA LYS A 525 10.46 45.35 -57.62
C LYS A 525 10.14 46.77 -58.08
N GLY A 526 9.48 47.58 -57.25
CA GLY A 526 9.17 48.98 -57.54
C GLY A 526 10.43 49.84 -57.67
N GLN A 527 11.40 49.68 -56.76
CA GLN A 527 12.70 50.37 -56.86
C GLN A 527 13.48 49.97 -58.12
N ARG A 528 13.45 48.69 -58.51
CA ARG A 528 14.07 48.23 -59.77
C ARG A 528 13.38 48.79 -61.01
N GLN A 529 12.07 49.05 -60.97
CA GLN A 529 11.36 49.70 -62.07
C GLN A 529 11.65 51.20 -62.15
N LEU A 530 11.67 51.91 -61.02
CA LEU A 530 12.09 53.31 -60.95
C LEU A 530 13.52 53.53 -61.45
N ALA A 531 14.45 52.64 -61.09
CA ALA A 531 15.83 52.66 -61.58
C ALA A 531 15.97 52.36 -63.09
N ARG A 532 14.98 51.71 -63.73
CA ARG A 532 14.94 51.52 -65.19
C ARG A 532 14.37 52.72 -65.94
N VAL A 533 13.44 53.46 -65.33
CA VAL A 533 12.83 54.65 -65.95
C VAL A 533 13.80 55.84 -65.94
N SER A 534 14.70 55.93 -64.97
CA SER A 534 15.74 56.97 -64.89
C SER A 534 16.92 56.81 -65.89
N VAL A 535 16.91 55.79 -66.77
CA VAL A 535 18.02 55.46 -67.70
C VAL A 535 17.61 55.57 -69.18
N ALA A 536 16.43 56.12 -69.50
CA ALA A 536 16.10 56.44 -70.89
C ALA A 536 16.77 57.77 -71.31
N PRO A 537 17.66 57.80 -72.33
CA PRO A 537 18.32 59.03 -72.76
C PRO A 537 17.37 59.85 -73.64
N ASP A 538 17.18 61.11 -73.25
CA ASP A 538 16.53 62.13 -74.07
C ASP A 538 17.43 62.49 -75.26
N GLN A 539 16.90 62.38 -76.47
CA GLN A 539 17.59 62.75 -77.70
C GLN A 539 17.08 64.10 -78.20
N THR A 540 18.05 65.00 -78.40
CA THR A 540 18.12 66.10 -79.37
C THR A 540 17.53 67.47 -79.02
N GLU A 541 18.40 68.36 -78.51
CA GLU A 541 18.51 69.74 -79.00
C GLU A 541 19.99 70.08 -79.29
N LYS A 542 20.26 70.64 -80.48
CA LYS A 542 21.57 71.08 -80.95
C LYS A 542 21.88 72.50 -80.47
N PRO A 543 23.16 72.86 -80.21
CA PRO A 543 23.55 74.20 -79.81
C PRO A 543 23.84 75.10 -81.01
N PHE A 544 23.55 76.40 -80.84
CA PHE A 544 23.91 77.49 -81.74
C PHE A 544 25.26 78.08 -81.26
N SER A 545 26.29 78.10 -82.11
CA SER A 545 27.41 79.03 -81.96
C SER A 545 28.08 79.29 -83.30
N MET A 546 28.21 80.57 -83.59
CA MET A 546 28.62 81.18 -84.85
C MET A 546 30.11 81.52 -84.74
N ASN A 547 30.94 81.12 -85.69
CA ASN A 547 32.09 81.92 -86.11
C ASN A 547 32.58 81.52 -87.51
N HIS A 548 32.83 82.59 -88.27
CA HIS A 548 33.09 82.69 -89.71
C HIS A 548 34.51 82.27 -90.12
N LEU A 549 34.62 81.78 -91.37
CA LEU A 549 35.68 81.98 -92.39
C LEU A 549 37.14 81.68 -91.97
N ASN A 550 38.00 80.97 -92.71
CA ASN A 550 38.16 80.90 -94.16
C ASN A 550 39.27 79.89 -94.54
N SER A 551 39.24 79.46 -95.81
CA SER A 551 40.30 78.87 -96.67
C SER A 551 40.90 77.51 -96.26
N ALA A 552 41.01 76.45 -97.07
CA ALA A 552 41.14 76.15 -98.51
C ALA A 552 42.50 75.48 -98.78
N VAL A 553 42.45 74.38 -99.56
CA VAL A 553 43.55 73.62 -100.19
C VAL A 553 44.31 72.70 -99.21
N HIS A 554 44.34 71.37 -99.35
CA HIS A 554 44.50 70.53 -100.54
C HIS A 554 43.67 69.24 -100.50
#